data_AF-A0A838U7L1-F1
#
_entry.id   AF-A0A838U7L1-F1
#
_cell.length_a   1.000
_cell.length_b   1.000
_cell.length_c   1.000
_cell.angle_alpha   90.00
_cell.angle_beta   90.00
_cell.angle_gamma   90.00
#
_symmetry.space_group_name_H-M   'P 1'
#
loop_
_entity.id
_entity.type
_entity.pdbx_description
1 polymer ?
#
loop_
_entity_poly.entity_id
_entity_poly.type
_entity_poly.pdbx_seq_one_letter_code
_entity_poly.pdbx_strand_id
1 'polypeptide(L)'
;MELPTEYTVTKRDLARRRNLRLAAWSAPFALAGVPLVVTLSALLLFSFSSPTAAVVLFLGLILTAIGFLAGVGISAYFSHRRSEFTKQLTEKIASDGISASEVDWFRKELSSAERRSLKAISDRDPLLADTYRDALASRLTATRIVKSSKRELQLMRQRDAKLRQLKGPAAMRVELDRDIRRIESVRNDASSLLAEAQTRLQIIEAASVRSGSIAESEIALKKLSLRARDLPIALEHARLADEIRRELEEEEKDGEK
;
A
#
# COMPACT_ATOMS: atom_id res chain seq x y z
N MET A 1 5.89 -5.02 27.82
CA MET A 1 6.41 -5.83 26.70
C MET A 1 6.07 -5.06 25.44
N GLU A 2 6.98 -4.21 24.97
CA GLU A 2 6.75 -3.29 23.85
C GLU A 2 6.73 -4.08 22.54
N LEU A 3 5.57 -4.11 21.89
CA LEU A 3 5.45 -4.63 20.52
C LEU A 3 6.05 -3.58 19.59
N PRO A 4 7.04 -3.89 18.74
CA PRO A 4 7.40 -3.00 17.64
C PRO A 4 6.23 -3.02 16.64
N THR A 5 5.32 -2.05 16.74
CA THR A 5 4.06 -1.98 15.99
C THR A 5 4.18 -1.31 14.62
N GLU A 6 5.39 -1.02 14.16
CA GLU A 6 5.63 -0.36 12.87
C GLU A 6 6.31 -1.34 11.91
N TYR A 7 5.55 -1.86 10.93
CA TYR A 7 6.14 -2.68 9.87
C TYR A 7 7.02 -1.83 8.96
N THR A 8 8.32 -1.81 9.27
CA THR A 8 9.30 -1.19 8.37
C THR A 8 9.61 -2.14 7.21
N VAL A 9 9.47 -1.63 5.98
CA VAL A 9 9.82 -2.38 4.77
C VAL A 9 11.26 -2.88 4.85
N THR A 10 11.43 -4.18 5.05
CA THR A 10 12.76 -4.75 5.28
C THR A 10 13.52 -4.86 3.96
N LYS A 11 14.86 -4.77 4.01
CA LYS A 11 15.75 -5.00 2.85
C LYS A 11 15.44 -6.33 2.12
N ARG A 12 14.97 -7.34 2.86
CA ARG A 12 14.53 -8.63 2.35
C ARG A 12 13.29 -8.53 1.44
N ASP A 13 12.33 -7.66 1.76
CA ASP A 13 11.13 -7.46 0.95
C ASP A 13 11.44 -6.71 -0.34
N LEU A 14 12.35 -5.74 -0.27
CA LEU A 14 12.91 -5.07 -1.45
C LEU A 14 13.65 -6.05 -2.36
N ALA A 15 14.52 -6.90 -1.78
CA ALA A 15 15.24 -7.93 -2.51
C ALA A 15 14.28 -8.95 -3.15
N ARG A 16 13.24 -9.38 -2.43
CA ARG A 16 12.23 -10.31 -2.94
C ARG A 16 11.46 -9.71 -4.12
N ARG A 17 11.05 -8.44 -4.04
CA ARG A 17 10.41 -7.72 -5.15
C ARG A 17 11.32 -7.61 -6.37
N ARG A 18 12.61 -7.30 -6.16
CA ARG A 18 13.61 -7.22 -7.24
C ARG A 18 13.83 -8.59 -7.89
N ASN A 19 13.98 -9.64 -7.10
CA ASN A 19 14.20 -11.00 -7.59
C ASN A 19 12.99 -11.52 -8.38
N LEU A 20 11.77 -11.27 -7.91
CA LEU A 20 10.56 -11.64 -8.66
C LEU A 20 10.44 -10.87 -9.98
N ARG A 21 10.87 -9.60 -10.01
CA ARG A 21 10.91 -8.81 -11.27
C ARG A 21 11.94 -9.36 -12.23
N LEU A 22 13.15 -9.64 -11.74
CA LEU A 22 14.24 -10.19 -12.55
C LEU A 22 13.83 -11.56 -13.09
N ALA A 23 13.36 -12.47 -12.24
CA ALA A 23 12.90 -13.79 -12.65
C ALA A 23 11.77 -13.72 -13.70
N ALA A 24 10.78 -12.85 -13.52
CA ALA A 24 9.72 -12.70 -14.50
C ALA A 24 10.24 -12.21 -15.87
N TRP A 25 11.20 -11.30 -15.89
CA TRP A 25 11.73 -10.74 -17.13
C TRP A 25 12.80 -11.63 -17.78
N SER A 26 13.61 -12.33 -16.99
CA SER A 26 14.71 -13.16 -17.47
C SER A 26 14.28 -14.58 -17.83
N ALA A 27 13.18 -15.10 -17.27
CA ALA A 27 12.69 -16.46 -17.55
C ALA A 27 12.57 -16.80 -19.05
N PRO A 28 11.92 -15.98 -19.91
CA PRO A 28 11.79 -16.32 -21.33
C PRO A 28 13.14 -16.34 -22.04
N PHE A 29 14.04 -15.41 -21.71
CA PHE A 29 15.37 -15.34 -22.31
C PHE A 29 16.29 -16.46 -21.83
N ALA A 30 16.21 -16.84 -20.55
CA ALA A 30 17.02 -17.93 -20.01
C ALA A 30 16.59 -19.29 -20.58
N LEU A 31 15.29 -19.54 -20.66
CA LEU A 31 14.75 -20.82 -21.15
C LEU A 31 14.81 -20.97 -22.67
N ALA A 32 14.67 -19.89 -23.44
CA ALA A 32 14.86 -19.92 -24.88
C ALA A 32 16.35 -19.80 -25.28
N GLY A 33 17.14 -19.05 -24.51
CA GLY A 33 18.53 -18.77 -24.81
C GLY A 33 19.43 -20.00 -24.66
N VAL A 34 19.21 -20.86 -23.66
CA VAL A 34 20.01 -22.08 -23.48
C VAL A 34 19.88 -23.03 -24.68
N PRO A 35 18.67 -23.44 -25.12
CA PRO A 35 18.50 -24.23 -26.35
C PRO A 35 19.09 -23.56 -27.59
N LEU A 36 18.93 -22.24 -27.74
CA LEU A 36 19.47 -21.48 -28.87
C LEU A 36 21.01 -21.54 -28.92
N VAL A 37 21.68 -21.31 -27.78
CA VAL A 37 23.15 -21.35 -27.68
C VAL A 37 23.67 -22.77 -27.94
N VAL A 38 23.00 -23.79 -27.39
CA VAL A 38 23.35 -25.20 -27.64
C VAL A 38 23.18 -25.56 -29.11
N THR A 39 22.08 -25.13 -29.73
CA THR A 39 21.82 -25.37 -31.16
C THR A 39 22.87 -24.68 -32.03
N LEU A 40 23.17 -23.40 -31.78
CA LEU A 40 24.19 -22.65 -32.53
C LEU A 40 25.58 -23.26 -32.39
N SER A 41 25.94 -23.70 -31.17
CA SER A 41 27.22 -24.37 -30.91
C SER A 41 27.31 -25.70 -31.65
N ALA A 42 26.24 -26.50 -31.64
CA ALA A 42 26.17 -27.75 -32.40
C ALA A 42 26.25 -27.48 -33.92
N LEU A 43 25.58 -26.45 -34.41
CA LEU A 43 25.59 -26.08 -35.82
C LEU A 43 26.98 -25.65 -36.29
N LEU A 44 27.73 -24.92 -35.45
CA LEU A 44 29.13 -24.58 -35.71
C LEU A 44 30.03 -25.82 -35.78
N LEU A 45 29.90 -26.75 -34.82
CA LEU A 45 30.74 -27.94 -34.72
C LEU A 45 30.42 -29.00 -35.81
N PHE A 46 29.17 -29.11 -36.24
CA PHE A 46 28.69 -30.15 -37.16
C PHE A 46 28.28 -29.60 -38.54
N SER A 47 28.75 -28.40 -38.90
CA SER A 47 28.42 -27.72 -40.17
C SER A 47 28.93 -28.43 -41.43
N PHE A 48 29.82 -29.41 -41.30
CA PHE A 48 30.49 -30.07 -42.43
C PHE A 48 29.60 -31.04 -43.22
N SER A 49 28.45 -31.46 -42.69
CA SER A 49 27.50 -32.32 -43.41
C SER A 49 26.13 -31.66 -43.58
N SER A 50 25.73 -31.43 -44.83
CA SER A 50 24.49 -30.74 -45.20
C SER A 50 23.21 -31.36 -44.59
N PRO A 51 23.02 -32.70 -44.56
CA PRO A 51 21.80 -33.29 -44.00
C PRO A 51 21.70 -33.14 -42.48
N THR A 52 22.82 -33.27 -41.75
CA THR A 52 22.82 -33.19 -40.28
C THR A 52 22.55 -31.77 -39.79
N ALA A 53 23.07 -30.76 -40.50
CA ALA A 53 22.82 -29.36 -40.16
C ALA A 53 21.33 -29.00 -40.21
N ALA A 54 20.59 -29.50 -41.21
CA ALA A 54 19.15 -29.28 -41.33
C ALA A 54 18.36 -29.91 -40.18
N VAL A 55 18.68 -31.14 -39.79
CA VAL A 55 18.03 -31.84 -38.67
C VAL A 55 18.31 -31.13 -37.34
N VAL A 56 19.56 -30.73 -37.09
CA VAL A 56 19.96 -30.00 -35.88
C VAL A 56 19.24 -28.65 -35.78
N LEU A 57 19.14 -27.91 -36.89
CA LEU A 57 18.44 -26.63 -36.94
C LEU A 57 16.94 -26.82 -36.65
N PHE A 58 16.28 -27.78 -37.30
CA PHE A 58 14.87 -28.04 -37.11
C PHE A 58 14.54 -28.43 -35.66
N LEU A 59 15.32 -29.37 -35.09
CA LEU A 59 15.14 -29.80 -33.71
C LEU A 59 15.43 -28.65 -32.72
N GLY A 60 16.48 -27.87 -32.98
CA GLY A 60 16.82 -26.70 -32.18
C GLY A 60 15.75 -25.61 -32.21
N LEU A 61 15.10 -25.40 -33.36
CA LEU A 61 13.97 -24.46 -33.49
C LEU A 61 12.78 -24.94 -32.68
N ILE A 62 12.44 -26.24 -32.73
CA ILE A 62 11.38 -26.82 -31.91
C ILE A 62 11.70 -26.68 -30.42
N LEU A 63 12.90 -27.05 -29.98
CA LEU A 63 13.31 -26.90 -28.59
C LEU A 63 13.30 -25.44 -28.12
N THR A 64 13.73 -24.52 -28.97
CA THR A 64 13.71 -23.08 -28.68
C THR A 64 12.26 -22.58 -28.56
N ALA A 65 11.35 -23.02 -29.45
CA ALA A 65 9.95 -22.67 -29.38
C ALA A 65 9.28 -23.21 -28.10
N ILE A 66 9.54 -24.47 -27.73
CA ILE A 66 9.07 -25.06 -26.48
C ILE A 66 9.63 -24.31 -25.27
N GLY A 67 10.94 -24.03 -25.25
CA GLY A 67 11.60 -23.29 -24.18
C GLY A 67 11.06 -21.87 -24.02
N PHE A 68 10.78 -21.20 -25.15
CA PHE A 68 10.15 -19.88 -25.14
C PHE A 68 8.74 -19.93 -24.57
N LEU A 69 7.89 -20.87 -25.00
CA LEU A 69 6.53 -21.03 -24.48
C LEU A 69 6.53 -21.35 -22.98
N ALA A 70 7.40 -22.27 -22.53
CA ALA A 70 7.58 -22.57 -21.12
C ALA A 70 8.05 -21.33 -20.32
N GLY A 71 8.98 -20.56 -20.90
CA GLY A 71 9.48 -19.33 -20.30
C GLY A 71 8.44 -18.23 -20.19
N VAL A 72 7.54 -18.08 -21.17
CA VAL A 72 6.37 -17.20 -21.09
C VAL A 72 5.42 -17.65 -19.97
N GLY A 73 5.16 -18.96 -19.85
CA GLY A 73 4.34 -19.52 -18.77
C GLY A 73 4.92 -19.21 -17.38
N ILE A 74 6.22 -19.44 -17.19
CA ILE A 74 6.92 -19.14 -15.93
C ILE A 74 6.95 -17.62 -15.66
N SER A 75 7.16 -16.81 -16.68
CA SER A 75 7.10 -15.34 -16.59
C SER A 75 5.73 -14.86 -16.09
N ALA A 76 4.65 -15.39 -16.68
CA ALA A 76 3.29 -15.10 -16.27
C ALA A 76 3.04 -15.50 -14.82
N TYR A 77 3.49 -16.69 -14.41
CA TYR A 77 3.40 -17.16 -13.03
C TYR A 77 4.12 -16.23 -12.04
N PHE A 78 5.38 -15.85 -12.31
CA PHE A 78 6.12 -14.93 -11.45
C PHE A 78 5.52 -13.52 -11.42
N SER A 79 5.00 -13.04 -12.55
CA SER A 79 4.29 -11.77 -12.63
C SER A 79 3.03 -11.76 -11.76
N HIS A 80 2.25 -12.84 -11.82
CA HIS A 80 1.08 -13.00 -10.97
C HIS A 80 1.45 -13.05 -9.48
N ARG A 81 2.44 -13.87 -9.11
CA ARG A 81 2.93 -13.98 -7.73
C ARG A 81 3.48 -12.66 -7.19
N ARG A 82 4.13 -11.87 -8.04
CA ARG A 82 4.58 -10.51 -7.71
C ARG A 82 3.41 -9.59 -7.42
N SER A 83 2.36 -9.64 -8.22
CA SER A 83 1.15 -8.84 -8.03
C SER A 83 0.53 -9.13 -6.65
N GLU A 84 0.31 -10.41 -6.32
CA GLU A 84 -0.23 -10.83 -5.03
C GLU A 84 0.68 -10.42 -3.86
N PHE A 85 2.00 -10.61 -3.97
CA PHE A 85 2.94 -10.18 -2.93
C PHE A 85 2.87 -8.66 -2.71
N THR A 86 2.83 -7.87 -3.78
CA THR A 86 2.72 -6.41 -3.63
C THR A 86 1.40 -6.00 -3.00
N LYS A 87 0.28 -6.64 -3.35
CA LYS A 87 -1.03 -6.35 -2.72
C LYS A 87 -0.98 -6.63 -1.22
N GLN A 88 -0.45 -7.79 -0.82
CA GLN A 88 -0.34 -8.16 0.60
C GLN A 88 0.56 -7.19 1.37
N LEU A 89 1.69 -6.80 0.79
CA LEU A 89 2.62 -5.87 1.42
C LEU A 89 2.01 -4.46 1.53
N THR A 90 1.33 -3.99 0.49
CA THR A 90 0.59 -2.72 0.52
C THR A 90 -0.52 -2.73 1.57
N GLU A 91 -1.21 -3.86 1.76
CA GLU A 91 -2.26 -3.97 2.78
C GLU A 91 -1.69 -3.98 4.20
N LYS A 92 -0.55 -4.62 4.42
CA LYS A 92 0.17 -4.58 5.71
C LYS A 92 0.68 -3.18 6.05
N ILE A 93 1.27 -2.47 5.09
CA ILE A 93 1.68 -1.07 5.31
C ILE A 93 0.45 -0.21 5.63
N ALA A 94 -0.66 -0.43 4.92
CA ALA A 94 -1.87 0.34 5.15
C ALA A 94 -2.56 0.04 6.49
N SER A 95 -2.38 -1.15 7.08
CA SER A 95 -2.92 -1.44 8.42
C SER A 95 -2.20 -0.66 9.51
N ASP A 96 -0.91 -0.41 9.33
CA ASP A 96 -0.07 0.27 10.32
C ASP A 96 -0.11 1.79 10.15
N GLY A 97 -0.54 2.26 8.99
CA GLY A 97 -0.57 3.67 8.61
C GLY A 97 0.54 3.96 7.61
N ILE A 98 0.19 4.66 6.54
CA ILE A 98 1.14 4.96 5.46
C ILE A 98 2.06 6.08 5.92
N SER A 99 3.38 5.86 5.88
CA SER A 99 4.39 6.90 6.13
C SER A 99 4.77 7.66 4.83
N ALA A 100 5.39 8.83 4.93
CA ALA A 100 5.90 9.58 3.77
C ALA A 100 6.84 8.75 2.87
N SER A 101 7.70 7.95 3.50
CA SER A 101 8.65 7.10 2.78
C SER A 101 7.97 5.99 1.96
N GLU A 102 6.73 5.64 2.32
CA GLU A 102 6.00 4.53 1.73
C GLU A 102 5.02 4.96 0.64
N VAL A 103 4.80 6.26 0.45
CA VAL A 103 3.87 6.81 -0.56
C VAL A 103 4.16 6.26 -1.97
N ASP A 104 5.41 5.96 -2.30
CA ASP A 104 5.78 5.37 -3.59
C ASP A 104 5.17 3.98 -3.84
N TRP A 105 4.88 3.21 -2.78
CA TRP A 105 4.15 1.93 -2.90
C TRP A 105 2.69 2.11 -3.32
N PHE A 106 2.12 3.28 -3.01
CA PHE A 106 0.73 3.65 -3.29
C PHE A 106 0.59 4.53 -4.55
N ARG A 107 1.60 4.59 -5.42
CA ARG A 107 1.54 5.37 -6.68
C ARG A 107 0.31 5.13 -7.56
N LYS A 108 -0.30 3.94 -7.48
CA LYS A 108 -1.52 3.60 -8.22
C LYS A 108 -2.79 4.24 -7.64
N GLU A 109 -2.76 4.61 -6.37
CA GLU A 109 -3.84 5.29 -5.64
C GLU A 109 -3.70 6.82 -5.67
N LEU A 110 -2.56 7.32 -6.16
CA LEU A 110 -2.33 8.74 -6.42
C LEU A 110 -2.99 9.17 -7.74
N SER A 111 -3.59 10.36 -7.72
CA SER A 111 -4.12 10.99 -8.92
C SER A 111 -3.00 11.31 -9.92
N SER A 112 -3.34 11.54 -11.18
CA SER A 112 -2.35 11.98 -12.18
C SER A 112 -1.81 13.38 -11.89
N ALA A 113 -2.57 14.23 -11.21
CA ALA A 113 -2.12 15.54 -10.73
C ALA A 113 -1.10 15.36 -9.60
N GLU A 114 -1.43 14.61 -8.56
CA GLU A 114 -0.55 14.36 -7.40
C GLU A 114 0.79 13.74 -7.80
N ARG A 115 0.79 12.80 -8.74
CA ARG A 115 2.04 12.21 -9.26
C ARG A 115 2.92 13.23 -9.97
N ARG A 116 2.31 14.18 -10.69
CA ARG A 116 3.03 15.26 -11.38
C ARG A 116 3.53 16.29 -10.39
N SER A 117 2.69 16.72 -9.45
CA SER A 117 3.06 17.64 -8.36
C SER A 117 4.20 17.07 -7.52
N LEU A 118 4.09 15.81 -7.06
CA LEU A 118 5.15 15.14 -6.29
C LEU A 118 6.48 15.14 -7.05
N LYS A 119 6.46 14.84 -8.35
CA LYS A 119 7.66 14.87 -9.18
C LYS A 119 8.23 16.30 -9.30
N ALA A 120 7.39 17.27 -9.66
CA ALA A 120 7.80 18.66 -9.84
C ALA A 120 8.34 19.30 -8.54
N ILE A 121 7.72 19.00 -7.39
CA ILE A 121 8.17 19.46 -6.08
C ILE A 121 9.48 18.77 -5.71
N SER A 122 9.56 17.44 -5.88
CA SER A 122 10.79 16.67 -5.60
C SER A 122 11.99 17.11 -6.43
N ASP A 123 11.78 17.61 -7.65
CA ASP A 123 12.84 18.12 -8.52
C ASP A 123 13.30 19.54 -8.11
N ARG A 124 12.46 20.31 -7.40
CA ARG A 124 12.72 21.71 -7.02
C ARG A 124 13.24 21.86 -5.59
N ASP A 125 12.57 21.22 -4.63
CA ASP A 125 12.83 21.34 -3.21
C ASP A 125 12.58 19.99 -2.50
N PRO A 126 13.64 19.28 -2.10
CA PRO A 126 13.54 18.01 -1.37
C PRO A 126 12.77 18.13 -0.04
N LEU A 127 12.91 19.25 0.69
CA LEU A 127 12.24 19.42 1.98
C LEU A 127 10.74 19.59 1.81
N LEU A 128 10.33 20.41 0.82
CA LEU A 128 8.92 20.55 0.47
C LEU A 128 8.33 19.23 -0.05
N ALA A 129 9.14 18.43 -0.75
CA ALA A 129 8.72 17.12 -1.22
C ALA A 129 8.41 16.14 -0.09
N ASP A 130 9.19 16.16 0.99
CA ASP A 130 8.92 15.31 2.16
C ASP A 130 7.62 15.72 2.86
N THR A 131 7.38 17.03 3.05
CA THR A 131 6.10 17.51 3.60
C THR A 131 4.91 17.18 2.69
N TYR A 132 5.10 17.20 1.37
CA TYR A 132 4.09 16.79 0.40
C TYR A 132 3.82 15.29 0.50
N ARG A 133 4.86 14.46 0.69
CA ARG A 133 4.72 13.01 0.93
C ARG A 133 3.97 12.74 2.23
N ASP A 134 4.24 13.48 3.31
CA ASP A 134 3.51 13.33 4.58
C ASP A 134 2.02 13.66 4.42
N ALA A 135 1.70 14.72 3.69
CA ALA A 135 0.33 15.09 3.38
C ALA A 135 -0.36 14.03 2.49
N LEU A 136 0.35 13.47 1.52
CA LEU A 136 -0.15 12.36 0.68
C LEU A 136 -0.39 11.09 1.50
N ALA A 137 0.54 10.73 2.38
CA ALA A 137 0.43 9.62 3.31
C ALA A 137 -0.83 9.76 4.18
N SER A 138 -1.01 10.92 4.80
CA SER A 138 -2.21 11.25 5.59
C SER A 138 -3.50 11.10 4.77
N ARG A 139 -3.51 11.65 3.54
CA ARG A 139 -4.65 11.55 2.63
C ARG A 139 -4.98 10.10 2.27
N LEU A 140 -3.97 9.30 1.94
CA LEU A 140 -4.14 7.91 1.52
C LEU A 140 -4.66 7.05 2.68
N THR A 141 -4.09 7.21 3.88
CA THR A 141 -4.58 6.55 5.10
C THR A 141 -6.04 6.91 5.36
N ALA A 142 -6.38 8.20 5.40
CA ALA A 142 -7.74 8.67 5.63
C ALA A 142 -8.73 8.14 4.55
N THR A 143 -8.33 8.17 3.27
CA THR A 143 -9.14 7.63 2.16
C THR A 143 -9.44 6.14 2.35
N ARG A 144 -8.44 5.36 2.78
CA ARG A 144 -8.58 3.93 3.01
C ARG A 144 -9.50 3.64 4.19
N ILE A 145 -9.36 4.37 5.31
CA ILE A 145 -10.24 4.24 6.47
C ILE A 145 -11.69 4.57 6.07
N VAL A 146 -11.94 5.68 5.38
CA VAL A 146 -13.30 6.02 4.91
C VAL A 146 -13.88 4.90 4.03
N LYS A 147 -13.07 4.31 3.15
CA LYS A 147 -13.49 3.23 2.25
C LYS A 147 -13.75 1.91 3.00
N SER A 148 -12.90 1.54 3.96
CA SER A 148 -13.08 0.32 4.76
C SER A 148 -14.28 0.46 5.69
N SER A 149 -14.41 1.58 6.42
CA SER A 149 -15.55 1.86 7.29
C SER A 149 -16.87 1.88 6.51
N LYS A 150 -16.90 2.41 5.27
CA LYS A 150 -18.10 2.36 4.43
C LYS A 150 -18.53 0.91 4.11
N ARG A 151 -17.58 0.03 3.80
CA ARG A 151 -17.86 -1.39 3.52
C ARG A 151 -18.34 -2.12 4.78
N GLU A 152 -17.69 -1.86 5.90
CA GLU A 152 -18.04 -2.46 7.18
C GLU A 152 -19.43 -2.03 7.65
N LEU A 153 -19.76 -0.74 7.55
CA LEU A 153 -21.12 -0.25 7.82
C LEU A 153 -22.18 -0.92 6.97
N GLN A 154 -21.91 -1.15 5.69
CA GLN A 154 -22.85 -1.85 4.82
C GLN A 154 -23.07 -3.29 5.30
N LEU A 155 -22.00 -4.00 5.68
CA LEU A 155 -22.10 -5.36 6.20
C LEU A 155 -22.83 -5.41 7.56
N MET A 156 -22.53 -4.48 8.48
CA MET A 156 -23.19 -4.43 9.78
C MET A 156 -24.68 -4.09 9.67
N ARG A 157 -25.05 -3.13 8.80
CA ARG A 157 -26.45 -2.82 8.52
C ARG A 157 -27.20 -4.01 7.89
N GLN A 158 -26.54 -4.78 7.02
CA GLN A 158 -27.11 -6.03 6.49
C GLN A 158 -27.30 -7.09 7.58
N ARG A 159 -26.35 -7.22 8.51
CA ARG A 159 -26.45 -8.14 9.66
C ARG A 159 -27.59 -7.73 10.60
N ASP A 160 -27.70 -6.44 10.93
CA ASP A 160 -28.81 -5.89 11.72
C ASP A 160 -30.16 -6.16 11.05
N ALA A 161 -30.30 -5.87 9.75
CA ALA A 161 -31.53 -6.16 9.00
C ALA A 161 -31.93 -7.64 9.05
N LYS A 162 -30.96 -8.56 8.90
CA LYS A 162 -31.19 -10.01 9.02
C LYS A 162 -31.60 -10.41 10.44
N LEU A 163 -30.97 -9.86 11.47
CA LEU A 163 -31.33 -10.13 12.87
C LEU A 163 -32.70 -9.57 13.25
N ARG A 164 -33.08 -8.43 12.67
CA ARG A 164 -34.44 -7.86 12.78
C ARG A 164 -35.47 -8.82 12.20
N GLN A 165 -35.22 -9.33 11.00
CA GLN A 165 -36.09 -10.29 10.32
C GLN A 165 -36.23 -11.61 11.09
N LEU A 166 -35.12 -12.16 11.62
CA LEU A 166 -35.10 -13.45 12.32
C LEU A 166 -35.53 -13.37 13.79
N LYS A 167 -35.98 -12.19 14.29
CA LYS A 167 -36.28 -11.97 15.71
C LYS A 167 -35.13 -12.41 16.64
N GLY A 168 -33.89 -12.17 16.20
CA GLY A 168 -32.69 -12.53 16.97
C GLY A 168 -32.61 -11.83 18.34
N PRO A 169 -31.72 -12.29 19.24
CA PRO A 169 -31.64 -11.82 20.62
C PRO A 169 -31.48 -10.30 20.71
N ALA A 170 -32.20 -9.67 21.64
CA ALA A 170 -32.14 -8.22 21.84
C ALA A 170 -30.73 -7.73 22.20
N ALA A 171 -29.98 -8.50 22.99
CA ALA A 171 -28.61 -8.18 23.38
C ALA A 171 -27.67 -8.01 22.17
N MET A 172 -27.77 -8.91 21.19
CA MET A 172 -26.95 -8.86 19.97
C MET A 172 -27.28 -7.64 19.09
N ARG A 173 -28.53 -7.17 19.12
CA ARG A 173 -28.93 -5.94 18.40
C ARG A 173 -28.32 -4.70 19.03
N VAL A 174 -28.33 -4.63 20.37
CA VAL A 174 -27.71 -3.51 21.10
C VAL A 174 -26.21 -3.45 20.85
N GLU A 175 -25.54 -4.60 20.80
CA GLU A 175 -24.12 -4.69 20.45
C GLU A 175 -23.86 -4.20 19.01
N LEU A 176 -24.63 -4.67 18.03
CA LEU A 176 -24.49 -4.22 16.63
C LEU A 176 -24.78 -2.73 16.45
N ASP A 177 -25.79 -2.18 17.15
CA ASP A 177 -26.07 -0.74 17.11
C ASP A 177 -24.91 0.07 17.69
N ARG A 178 -24.25 -0.43 18.76
CA ARG A 178 -23.05 0.18 19.32
C ARG A 178 -21.89 0.15 18.32
N ASP A 179 -21.68 -0.99 17.67
CA ASP A 179 -20.63 -1.14 16.65
C ASP A 179 -20.88 -0.25 15.42
N ILE A 180 -22.13 -0.17 14.94
CA ILE A 180 -22.51 0.73 13.84
C ILE A 180 -22.16 2.18 14.19
N ARG A 181 -22.53 2.64 15.40
CA ARG A 181 -22.21 4.01 15.84
C ARG A 181 -20.71 4.24 15.93
N ARG A 182 -19.94 3.25 16.41
CA ARG A 182 -18.47 3.32 16.49
C ARG A 182 -17.83 3.42 15.10
N ILE A 183 -18.29 2.61 14.15
CA ILE A 183 -17.75 2.66 12.78
C ILE A 183 -18.18 3.97 12.10
N GLU A 184 -19.38 4.49 12.38
CA GLU A 184 -19.82 5.79 11.88
C GLU A 184 -18.97 6.95 12.42
N SER A 185 -18.61 6.94 13.71
CA SER A 185 -17.73 7.97 14.27
C SER A 185 -16.34 7.90 13.61
N VAL A 186 -15.74 6.72 13.53
CA VAL A 186 -14.43 6.52 12.86
C VAL A 186 -14.48 7.00 11.40
N ARG A 187 -15.57 6.73 10.67
CA ARG A 187 -15.73 7.20 9.29
C ARG A 187 -15.80 8.73 9.22
N ASN A 188 -16.52 9.37 10.14
CA ASN A 188 -16.67 10.82 10.16
C ASN A 188 -15.34 11.51 10.50
N ASP A 189 -14.61 10.97 11.48
CA ASP A 189 -13.27 11.45 11.85
C ASP A 189 -12.30 11.32 10.67
N ALA A 190 -12.27 10.15 10.03
CA ALA A 190 -11.45 9.92 8.85
C ALA A 190 -11.84 10.81 7.66
N SER A 191 -13.12 11.16 7.51
CA SER A 191 -13.58 12.09 6.46
C SER A 191 -13.11 13.52 6.74
N SER A 192 -13.11 13.93 8.02
CA SER A 192 -12.53 15.20 8.45
C SER A 192 -11.02 15.26 8.18
N LEU A 193 -10.29 14.21 8.56
CA LEU A 193 -8.86 14.08 8.29
C LEU A 193 -8.54 14.08 6.79
N LEU A 194 -9.40 13.47 5.98
CA LEU A 194 -9.24 13.48 4.53
C LEU A 194 -9.35 14.91 3.96
N ALA A 195 -10.35 15.68 4.40
CA ALA A 195 -10.54 17.07 3.98
C ALA A 195 -9.36 17.95 4.43
N GLU A 196 -8.85 17.73 5.65
CA GLU A 196 -7.67 18.41 6.15
C GLU A 196 -6.43 18.09 5.30
N ALA A 197 -6.17 16.81 5.04
CA ALA A 197 -5.04 16.37 4.23
C ALA A 197 -5.10 16.94 2.80
N GLN A 198 -6.29 16.99 2.20
CA GLN A 198 -6.50 17.63 0.89
C GLN A 198 -6.19 19.14 0.93
N THR A 199 -6.62 19.82 1.98
CA THR A 199 -6.32 21.24 2.18
C THR A 199 -4.81 21.46 2.32
N ARG A 200 -4.11 20.61 3.09
CA ARG A 200 -2.64 20.65 3.23
C ARG A 200 -1.95 20.46 1.88
N LEU A 201 -2.39 19.51 1.06
CA LEU A 201 -1.83 19.29 -0.29
C LEU A 201 -1.99 20.54 -1.17
N GLN A 202 -3.17 21.18 -1.17
CA GLN A 202 -3.41 22.40 -1.95
C GLN A 202 -2.52 23.57 -1.48
N ILE A 203 -2.32 23.72 -0.18
CA ILE A 203 -1.43 24.75 0.37
C ILE A 203 0.02 24.50 -0.07
N ILE A 204 0.50 23.26 0.02
CA ILE A 204 1.86 22.90 -0.39
C ILE A 204 2.04 23.11 -1.90
N GLU A 205 1.05 22.73 -2.71
CA GLU A 205 1.05 22.98 -4.15
C GLU A 205 1.09 24.48 -4.45
N ALA A 206 0.27 25.29 -3.78
CA ALA A 206 0.28 26.74 -3.92
C ALA A 206 1.62 27.36 -3.51
N ALA A 207 2.24 26.87 -2.42
CA ALA A 207 3.56 27.31 -1.96
C ALA A 207 4.65 26.94 -2.99
N SER A 208 4.58 25.72 -3.57
CA SER A 208 5.55 25.24 -4.56
C SER A 208 5.53 26.04 -5.88
N VAL A 209 4.37 26.60 -6.24
CA VAL A 209 4.20 27.45 -7.42
C VAL A 209 4.69 28.87 -7.16
N ARG A 210 4.60 29.34 -5.91
CA ARG A 210 4.86 30.74 -5.52
C ARG A 210 6.33 31.02 -5.14
N SER A 211 7.28 30.21 -5.62
CA SER A 211 8.75 30.30 -5.48
C SER A 211 9.33 31.67 -5.10
N GLY A 212 9.22 32.11 -3.85
CA GLY A 212 9.54 33.49 -3.50
C GLY A 212 9.31 33.92 -2.06
N SER A 213 9.69 33.10 -1.08
CA SER A 213 10.07 33.50 0.29
C SER A 213 10.21 32.23 1.13
N ILE A 214 11.45 31.75 1.27
CA ILE A 214 11.80 30.60 2.11
C ILE A 214 11.33 30.84 3.57
N ALA A 215 11.35 32.10 4.02
CA ALA A 215 10.95 32.50 5.37
C ALA A 215 9.44 32.36 5.64
N GLU A 216 8.57 32.70 4.69
CA GLU A 216 7.11 32.54 4.88
C GLU A 216 6.68 31.08 4.80
N SER A 217 7.35 30.29 3.94
CA SER A 217 7.11 28.85 3.82
C SER A 217 7.56 28.11 5.07
N GLU A 218 8.71 28.47 5.66
CA GLU A 218 9.18 27.91 6.93
C GLU A 218 8.26 28.26 8.11
N ILE A 219 7.71 29.47 8.17
CA ILE A 219 6.79 29.88 9.24
C ILE A 219 5.44 29.16 9.10
N ALA A 220 4.93 29.02 7.88
CA ALA A 220 3.71 28.24 7.60
C ALA A 220 3.89 26.75 7.94
N LEU A 221 5.04 26.18 7.56
CA LEU A 221 5.40 24.79 7.86
C LEU A 221 5.65 24.55 9.35
N LYS A 222 6.30 25.47 10.07
CA LYS A 222 6.45 25.41 11.54
C LYS A 222 5.11 25.49 12.27
N LYS A 223 4.21 26.38 11.84
CA LYS A 223 2.85 26.43 12.41
C LYS A 223 2.08 25.14 12.18
N LEU A 224 2.28 24.47 11.04
CA LEU A 224 1.67 23.19 10.73
C LEU A 224 2.31 22.02 11.49
N SER A 225 3.65 21.99 11.62
CA SER A 225 4.35 20.93 12.34
C SER A 225 4.06 20.96 13.83
N LEU A 226 3.89 22.16 14.41
CA LEU A 226 3.46 22.33 15.80
C LEU A 226 2.04 21.77 16.01
N ARG A 227 1.14 21.90 15.04
CA ARG A 227 -0.22 21.32 15.10
C ARG A 227 -0.25 19.81 14.85
N ALA A 228 0.68 19.28 14.06
CA ALA A 228 0.79 17.85 13.76
C ALA A 228 1.47 17.05 14.89
N ARG A 229 2.36 17.67 15.67
CA ARG A 229 2.98 17.05 16.86
C ARG A 229 1.97 16.70 17.96
N ASP A 230 0.85 17.42 18.01
CA ASP A 230 -0.21 17.18 18.98
C ASP A 230 -1.16 16.03 18.58
N LEU A 231 -1.06 15.49 17.37
CA LEU A 231 -1.95 14.42 16.87
C LEU A 231 -1.71 13.04 17.51
N PRO A 232 -0.46 12.52 17.64
CA PRO A 232 -0.20 11.29 18.38
C PRO A 232 -0.51 11.45 19.88
N ILE A 233 -0.30 12.66 20.42
CA ILE A 233 -0.63 13.00 21.81
C ILE A 233 -2.15 13.04 22.02
N ALA A 234 -2.93 13.55 21.06
CA ALA A 234 -4.39 13.52 21.14
C ALA A 234 -4.98 12.11 21.01
N LEU A 235 -4.37 11.24 20.21
CA LEU A 235 -4.73 9.81 20.12
C LEU A 235 -4.33 9.04 21.39
N GLU A 236 -3.18 9.35 22.00
CA GLU A 236 -2.81 8.83 23.31
C GLU A 236 -3.72 9.34 24.42
N HIS A 237 -4.10 10.62 24.42
CA HIS A 237 -5.06 11.16 25.39
C HIS A 237 -6.44 10.55 25.23
N ALA A 238 -6.90 10.30 24.00
CA ALA A 238 -8.16 9.59 23.78
C ALA A 238 -8.09 8.13 24.27
N ARG A 239 -6.95 7.47 24.09
CA ARG A 239 -6.72 6.10 24.56
C ARG A 239 -6.61 6.02 26.09
N LEU A 240 -5.89 6.96 26.71
CA LEU A 240 -5.80 7.12 28.16
C LEU A 240 -7.15 7.47 28.78
N ALA A 241 -7.96 8.32 28.12
CA ALA A 241 -9.30 8.63 28.56
C ALA A 241 -10.23 7.40 28.51
N ASP A 242 -10.10 6.54 27.49
CA ASP A 242 -10.82 5.27 27.41
C ASP A 242 -10.34 4.25 28.45
N GLU A 243 -9.04 4.23 28.77
CA GLU A 243 -8.47 3.39 29.84
C GLU A 243 -8.99 3.82 31.22
N ILE A 244 -8.96 5.12 31.53
CA ILE A 244 -9.48 5.69 32.79
C ILE A 244 -10.99 5.41 32.92
N ARG A 245 -11.74 5.47 31.82
CA ARG A 245 -13.18 5.18 31.84
C ARG A 245 -13.46 3.71 32.14
N ARG A 246 -12.62 2.80 31.65
CA ARG A 246 -12.70 1.37 31.96
C ARG A 246 -12.34 1.08 33.39
N GLU A 247 -11.30 1.70 33.92
CA GLU A 247 -10.91 1.56 35.33
C GLU A 247 -12.02 2.07 36.26
N LEU A 248 -12.64 3.21 35.94
CA LEU A 248 -13.81 3.72 36.70
C LEU A 248 -15.03 2.80 36.60
N GLU A 249 -15.31 2.20 35.44
CA GLU A 249 -16.40 1.23 35.26
C GLU A 249 -16.13 -0.12 35.96
N GLU A 250 -14.87 -0.46 36.24
CA GLU A 250 -14.47 -1.63 37.00
C GLU A 250 -14.52 -1.34 38.51
N GLU A 251 -14.08 -0.17 38.97
CA GLU A 251 -14.22 0.28 40.37
C GLU A 251 -15.69 0.42 40.80
N GLU A 252 -16.58 0.92 39.92
CA GLU A 252 -18.02 1.00 40.20
C GLU A 252 -18.67 -0.39 40.40
N LYS A 253 -18.13 -1.43 39.74
CA LYS A 253 -18.63 -2.82 39.87
C LYS A 253 -18.10 -3.55 41.10
N ASP A 254 -16.93 -3.16 41.59
CA ASP A 254 -16.35 -3.73 42.81
C ASP A 254 -16.83 -3.01 44.09
N GLY A 255 -17.34 -1.78 43.99
CA GLY A 255 -18.00 -1.06 45.08
C GLY A 255 -19.47 -1.47 45.35
N GLU A 256 -20.06 -2.32 44.50
CA GLU A 256 -21.46 -2.77 44.60
C GLU A 256 -21.60 -4.21 45.18
N LYS A 257 -20.55 -4.75 45.82
CA LYS A 257 -20.58 -6.00 46.59
C LYS A 257 -20.47 -5.74 48.09
#